data_AF-A0A917A8V1-F1
#
_entry.id   AF-A0A917A8V1-F1
#
_cell.length_a   1.000
_cell.length_b   1.000
_cell.length_c   1.000
_cell.angle_alpha   90.00
_cell.angle_beta   90.00
_cell.angle_gamma   90.00
#
_symmetry.space_group_name_H-M   'P 1'
#
loop_
_entity.id
_entity.type
_entity.pdbx_description
1 polymer ?
#
loop_
_entity_poly.entity_id
_entity_poly.type
_entity_poly.pdbx_seq_one_letter_code
_entity_poly.pdbx_strand_id
1 'polypeptide(L)'
;MKKRILTLSIIFSILSFIYMIVNINTYTLYYISKAATDDNYSVVAKIVLEHLYDVPEPDISYRFVTHGKPSINKLEDTSTSITISTEDDKYGQGFGLNIRDKYDNNYFLLLNGKLTVYYPSNEEQLTQNISTYEMKQLEKEVHKLLKRVLIPILEESPKPPINLQWCFNLFYYLGAAK
;
A
#
# COMPACT_ATOMS: atom_id res chain seq x y z
N MET A 1 35.37 -34.80 -6.00
CA MET A 1 33.94 -34.74 -6.36
C MET A 1 33.06 -34.10 -5.27
N LYS A 2 33.01 -34.62 -4.03
CA LYS A 2 32.11 -34.11 -2.97
C LYS A 2 32.16 -32.59 -2.73
N LYS A 3 33.36 -32.00 -2.64
CA LYS A 3 33.51 -30.54 -2.46
C LYS A 3 32.95 -29.72 -3.64
N ARG A 4 33.12 -30.19 -4.88
CA ARG A 4 32.59 -29.51 -6.08
C ARG A 4 31.06 -29.55 -6.14
N ILE A 5 30.46 -30.68 -5.76
CA ILE A 5 29.00 -30.83 -5.68
C ILE A 5 28.43 -29.91 -4.59
N LEU A 6 29.08 -29.84 -3.43
CA LEU A 6 28.68 -28.93 -2.35
C LEU A 6 28.76 -27.46 -2.80
N THR A 7 29.86 -27.05 -3.43
CA THR A 7 30.01 -25.68 -3.96
C THR A 7 28.92 -25.34 -4.97
N LEU A 8 28.62 -26.24 -5.92
CA LEU A 8 27.53 -26.03 -6.87
C LEU A 8 26.17 -25.90 -6.17
N SER A 9 25.89 -26.77 -5.20
CA SER A 9 24.64 -26.70 -4.42
C SER A 9 24.47 -25.36 -3.70
N ILE A 10 25.54 -24.82 -3.11
CA ILE A 10 25.54 -23.50 -2.46
C ILE A 10 25.26 -22.39 -3.48
N ILE A 11 25.93 -22.42 -4.63
CA ILE A 11 25.73 -21.43 -5.70
C ILE A 11 24.29 -21.46 -6.19
N PHE A 12 23.73 -22.64 -6.48
CA PHE A 12 22.34 -22.78 -6.91
C PHE A 12 21.35 -22.28 -5.84
N SER A 13 21.64 -22.53 -4.56
CA SER A 13 20.80 -22.04 -3.45
C SER A 13 20.80 -20.51 -3.37
N ILE A 14 21.98 -19.89 -3.49
CA ILE A 14 22.13 -18.42 -3.49
C ILE A 14 21.40 -17.82 -4.69
N LEU A 15 21.60 -18.35 -5.90
CA LEU A 15 20.96 -17.84 -7.11
C LEU A 15 19.43 -17.99 -7.04
N SER A 16 18.93 -19.09 -6.49
CA SER A 16 17.49 -19.30 -6.29
C SER A 16 16.90 -18.30 -5.29
N PHE A 17 17.63 -18.01 -4.21
CA PHE A 17 17.23 -17.02 -3.21
C PHE A 17 17.22 -15.59 -3.79
N ILE A 18 18.24 -15.23 -4.58
CA ILE A 18 18.29 -13.94 -5.28
C ILE A 18 17.10 -13.83 -6.24
N TYR A 19 16.85 -14.86 -7.05
CA TYR A 19 15.71 -14.89 -7.97
C TYR A 19 14.38 -14.69 -7.23
N MET A 20 14.21 -15.37 -6.09
CA MET A 20 13.00 -15.27 -5.27
C MET A 20 12.78 -13.85 -4.77
N ILE A 21 13.81 -13.17 -4.26
CA ILE A 21 13.73 -11.77 -3.82
C ILE A 21 13.37 -10.85 -4.99
N VAL A 22 14.08 -10.98 -6.11
CA VAL A 22 13.87 -10.13 -7.30
C VAL A 22 12.45 -10.32 -7.83
N ASN A 23 11.97 -11.56 -7.95
CA ASN A 23 10.62 -11.85 -8.41
C ASN A 23 9.57 -11.30 -7.44
N ILE A 24 9.74 -11.51 -6.13
CA ILE A 24 8.83 -10.95 -5.13
C ILE A 24 8.73 -9.43 -5.26
N ASN A 25 9.86 -8.71 -5.28
CA ASN A 25 9.87 -7.25 -5.35
C ASN A 25 9.29 -6.72 -6.66
N THR A 26 9.68 -7.32 -7.79
CA THR A 26 9.23 -6.89 -9.14
C THR A 26 7.72 -7.09 -9.32
N TYR A 27 7.17 -8.15 -8.75
CA TYR A 27 5.76 -8.52 -8.91
C TYR A 27 4.95 -8.33 -7.61
N THR A 28 5.43 -7.48 -6.70
CA THR A 28 4.79 -7.24 -5.39
C THR A 28 3.32 -6.88 -5.56
N LEU A 29 2.97 -5.98 -6.48
CA LEU A 29 1.56 -5.60 -6.69
C LEU A 29 0.67 -6.75 -7.17
N TYR A 30 1.19 -7.62 -8.04
CA TYR A 30 0.47 -8.81 -8.43
C TYR A 30 0.17 -9.69 -7.22
N TYR A 31 1.16 -9.95 -6.35
CA TYR A 31 0.96 -10.78 -5.18
C TYR A 31 0.00 -10.15 -4.16
N ILE A 32 0.05 -8.82 -3.99
CA ILE A 32 -0.91 -8.08 -3.16
C ILE A 32 -2.32 -8.20 -3.74
N SER A 33 -2.51 -8.09 -5.05
CA SER A 33 -3.84 -8.20 -5.67
C SER A 33 -4.55 -9.52 -5.34
N LYS A 34 -3.79 -10.60 -5.10
CA LYS A 34 -4.33 -11.91 -4.72
C LYS A 34 -4.55 -12.07 -3.22
N ALA A 35 -3.89 -11.26 -2.41
CA ALA A 35 -4.00 -11.26 -0.94
C ALA A 35 -4.91 -10.14 -0.40
N ALA A 36 -5.26 -9.16 -1.23
CA ALA A 36 -6.13 -8.06 -0.86
C ALA A 36 -7.54 -8.59 -0.53
N THR A 37 -8.04 -8.18 0.63
CA THR A 37 -9.40 -8.42 1.08
C THR A 37 -10.08 -7.09 1.34
N ASP A 38 -11.41 -7.10 1.41
CA ASP A 38 -12.19 -5.90 1.71
C ASP A 38 -11.86 -5.26 3.06
N ASP A 39 -11.18 -5.94 3.97
CA ASP A 39 -10.88 -5.39 5.29
C ASP A 39 -9.44 -4.84 5.41
N ASN A 40 -8.55 -5.13 4.45
CA ASN A 40 -7.12 -4.83 4.58
C ASN A 40 -6.57 -3.79 3.59
N TYR A 41 -7.43 -3.01 2.92
CA TYR A 41 -7.00 -2.03 1.91
C TYR A 41 -6.06 -0.93 2.44
N SER A 42 -6.06 -0.64 3.74
CA SER A 42 -5.08 0.26 4.37
C SER A 42 -3.66 -0.31 4.31
N VAL A 43 -3.52 -1.61 4.57
CA VAL A 43 -2.26 -2.35 4.48
C VAL A 43 -1.84 -2.51 3.02
N VAL A 44 -2.78 -2.81 2.13
CA VAL A 44 -2.54 -2.84 0.68
C VAL A 44 -1.98 -1.51 0.19
N ALA A 45 -2.62 -0.39 0.57
CA ALA A 45 -2.18 0.94 0.17
C ALA A 45 -0.77 1.26 0.67
N LYS A 46 -0.43 0.88 1.91
CA LYS A 46 0.94 1.00 2.42
C LYS A 46 1.93 0.29 1.51
N ILE A 47 1.71 -1.00 1.26
CA ILE A 47 2.69 -1.80 0.53
C ILE A 47 2.82 -1.30 -0.91
N VAL A 48 1.71 -0.92 -1.54
CA VAL A 48 1.71 -0.29 -2.88
C VAL A 48 2.58 0.97 -2.87
N LEU A 49 2.40 1.86 -1.90
CA LEU A 49 3.14 3.10 -1.80
C LEU A 49 4.63 2.90 -1.47
N GLU A 50 4.97 1.92 -0.63
CA GLU A 50 6.36 1.54 -0.33
C GLU A 50 7.09 0.98 -1.57
N HIS A 51 6.36 0.34 -2.47
CA HIS A 51 6.92 -0.27 -3.69
C HIS A 51 6.70 0.58 -4.95
N LEU A 52 6.20 1.81 -4.83
CA LEU A 52 5.95 2.68 -5.99
C LEU A 52 7.16 2.84 -6.91
N TYR A 53 8.37 2.81 -6.37
CA TYR A 53 9.62 2.87 -7.13
C TYR A 53 9.91 1.63 -7.96
N ASP A 54 9.47 0.47 -7.48
CA ASP A 54 9.78 -0.84 -8.06
C ASP A 54 8.71 -1.29 -9.05
N VAL A 55 7.61 -0.54 -9.13
CA VAL A 55 6.47 -0.84 -9.96
C VAL A 55 6.56 -0.04 -11.26
N PRO A 56 6.44 -0.70 -12.43
CA PRO A 56 6.29 0.02 -13.69
C PRO A 56 5.00 0.83 -13.64
N GLU A 57 5.07 2.14 -13.91
CA GLU A 57 3.89 3.01 -13.91
C GLU A 57 2.82 2.41 -14.84
N PRO A 58 1.66 1.99 -14.31
CA PRO A 58 0.58 1.46 -15.12
C PRO A 58 0.05 2.58 -16.04
N ASP A 59 -0.33 2.23 -17.27
CA ASP A 59 -0.93 3.15 -18.24
C ASP A 59 -2.39 3.45 -17.87
N ILE A 60 -2.54 4.14 -16.74
CA ILE A 60 -3.81 4.54 -16.14
C ILE A 60 -3.75 6.03 -15.84
N SER A 61 -4.92 6.65 -15.61
CA SER A 61 -5.03 8.09 -15.33
C SER A 61 -4.53 8.50 -13.92
N TYR A 62 -3.39 7.97 -13.48
CA TYR A 62 -2.73 8.25 -12.22
C TYR A 62 -1.26 8.59 -12.44
N ARG A 63 -0.76 9.55 -11.67
CA ARG A 63 0.65 9.91 -11.58
C ARG A 63 1.23 9.35 -10.31
N PHE A 64 2.35 8.65 -10.43
CA PHE A 64 3.11 8.16 -9.29
C PHE A 64 4.21 9.16 -8.97
N VAL A 65 4.23 9.66 -7.73
CA VAL A 65 5.31 10.54 -7.28
C VAL A 65 6.31 9.68 -6.56
N THR A 66 7.39 9.45 -7.29
CA THR A 66 8.66 8.85 -6.88
C THR A 66 9.23 9.41 -5.60
N HIS A 67 9.65 10.67 -5.75
CA HIS A 67 10.62 11.36 -4.91
C HIS A 67 9.97 12.10 -3.74
N GLY A 68 10.64 12.07 -2.58
CA GLY A 68 10.12 12.66 -1.36
C GLY A 68 9.13 11.72 -0.67
N LYS A 69 7.87 12.15 -0.50
CA LYS A 69 6.80 11.33 0.09
C LYS A 69 6.07 10.58 -1.04
N PRO A 70 6.18 9.23 -1.13
CA PRO A 70 5.54 8.47 -2.20
C PRO A 70 4.04 8.74 -2.25
N SER A 71 3.52 9.10 -3.42
CA SER A 71 2.09 9.39 -3.60
C SER A 71 1.54 8.93 -4.94
N ILE A 72 0.24 8.66 -4.96
CA ILE A 72 -0.56 8.37 -6.15
C ILE A 72 -1.55 9.51 -6.31
N ASN A 73 -1.51 10.20 -7.44
CA ASN A 73 -2.40 11.34 -7.73
C ASN A 73 -3.20 11.06 -8.98
N LYS A 74 -4.51 11.30 -8.99
CA LYS A 74 -5.29 11.14 -10.21
C LYS A 74 -4.99 12.29 -11.19
N LEU A 75 -4.71 11.98 -12.46
CA LEU A 75 -4.27 12.96 -13.46
C LEU A 75 -5.37 13.94 -13.87
N GLU A 76 -6.60 13.46 -14.01
CA GLU A 76 -7.76 14.29 -14.40
C GLU A 76 -8.38 15.06 -13.23
N ASP A 77 -8.00 14.70 -12.00
CA ASP A 77 -8.57 15.21 -10.76
C ASP A 77 -7.46 15.23 -9.70
N THR A 78 -6.68 16.31 -9.69
CA THR A 78 -5.56 16.48 -8.74
C THR A 78 -6.02 16.57 -7.29
N SER A 79 -7.33 16.63 -7.03
CA SER A 79 -7.89 16.63 -5.69
C SER A 79 -7.99 15.23 -5.09
N THR A 80 -7.94 14.15 -5.88
CA THR A 80 -7.77 12.80 -5.31
C THR A 80 -6.31 12.36 -5.26
N SER A 81 -5.75 12.27 -4.05
CA SER A 81 -4.37 11.81 -3.82
C SER A 81 -4.28 10.84 -2.64
N ILE A 82 -3.43 9.82 -2.74
CA ILE A 82 -3.03 8.97 -1.60
C ILE A 82 -1.52 9.16 -1.41
N THR A 83 -1.10 9.58 -0.22
CA THR A 83 0.31 9.82 0.10
C THR A 83 0.70 9.08 1.36
N ILE A 84 1.88 8.41 1.35
CA ILE A 84 2.49 7.99 2.62
C ILE A 84 2.95 9.22 3.36
N SER A 85 2.49 9.34 4.59
CA SER A 85 2.92 10.36 5.52
C SER A 85 3.32 9.72 6.83
N THR A 86 4.52 10.07 7.28
CA THR A 86 4.87 10.02 8.69
C THR A 86 4.32 11.29 9.32
N GLU A 87 3.38 11.16 10.25
CA GLU A 87 3.04 12.28 11.11
C GLU A 87 4.07 12.29 12.24
N ASP A 88 4.86 13.36 12.30
CA ASP A 88 5.84 13.63 13.35
C ASP A 88 5.51 14.98 13.97
N ASP A 89 4.24 15.18 14.35
CA ASP A 89 3.80 16.40 15.01
C ASP A 89 2.78 16.08 16.11
N LYS A 90 3.12 16.54 17.33
CA LYS A 90 2.36 16.62 18.59
C LYS A 90 1.61 15.38 19.12
N TYR A 91 1.34 14.33 18.35
CA TYR A 91 0.36 13.30 18.71
C TYR A 91 0.81 11.84 18.51
N GLY A 92 2.10 11.63 18.24
CA GLY A 92 2.76 10.33 18.23
C GLY A 92 3.27 9.91 16.86
N GLN A 93 4.37 9.17 16.84
CA GLN A 93 4.96 8.63 15.61
C GLN A 93 4.00 7.62 14.98
N GLY A 94 3.35 8.01 13.90
CA GLY A 94 2.41 7.18 13.17
C GLY A 94 2.67 7.22 11.67
N PHE A 95 2.86 6.05 11.06
CA PHE A 95 2.76 5.93 9.61
C PHE A 95 1.27 5.87 9.24
N GLY A 96 0.85 6.73 8.32
CA GLY A 96 -0.54 6.81 7.87
C GLY A 96 -0.66 7.28 6.42
N LEU A 97 -1.85 7.10 5.87
CA LEU A 97 -2.20 7.53 4.52
C LEU A 97 -2.91 8.86 4.61
N ASN A 98 -2.32 9.89 4.04
CA ASN A 98 -3.04 11.11 3.72
C ASN A 98 -3.83 10.88 2.44
N ILE A 99 -5.15 10.91 2.55
CA ILE A 99 -6.08 10.72 1.46
C ILE A 99 -6.79 12.05 1.26
N ARG A 100 -6.73 12.58 0.05
CA ARG A 100 -7.49 13.76 -0.35
C ARG A 100 -8.62 13.32 -1.27
N ASP A 101 -9.81 13.88 -1.09
CA ASP A 101 -10.91 13.69 -2.03
C ASP A 101 -11.09 14.91 -2.95
N LYS A 102 -12.02 14.78 -3.92
CA LYS A 102 -12.35 15.83 -4.88
C LYS A 102 -12.90 17.14 -4.29
N TYR A 103 -13.14 17.19 -2.99
CA TYR A 103 -13.65 18.35 -2.26
C TYR A 103 -12.58 18.95 -1.33
N ASP A 104 -11.32 18.56 -1.50
CA ASP A 104 -10.18 18.93 -0.66
C ASP A 104 -10.30 18.49 0.81
N ASN A 105 -11.16 17.52 1.12
CA ASN A 105 -11.17 16.91 2.44
C ASN A 105 -9.91 16.06 2.59
N ASN A 106 -9.23 16.18 3.74
CA ASN A 106 -8.09 15.34 4.08
C ASN A 106 -8.51 14.26 5.08
N TYR A 107 -8.03 13.05 4.88
CA TYR A 107 -8.25 11.92 5.78
C TYR A 107 -6.92 11.30 6.12
N PHE A 108 -6.69 10.93 7.39
CA PHE A 108 -5.44 10.30 7.82
C PHE A 108 -5.68 8.89 8.37
N LEU A 109 -5.48 7.90 7.53
CA LEU A 109 -5.67 6.51 7.94
C LEU A 109 -4.38 5.95 8.55
N LEU A 110 -4.37 5.64 9.85
CA LEU A 110 -3.24 4.95 10.46
C LEU A 110 -3.16 3.51 9.94
N LEU A 111 -1.94 3.02 9.77
CA LEU A 111 -1.67 1.71 9.17
C LEU A 111 -1.99 0.51 10.08
N ASN A 112 -2.29 0.75 11.36
CA ASN A 112 -2.87 -0.26 12.25
C ASN A 112 -4.39 -0.46 12.03
N GLY A 113 -4.96 0.15 10.98
CA GLY A 113 -6.38 0.10 10.67
C GLY A 113 -7.22 1.13 11.42
N LYS A 114 -6.64 1.93 12.32
CA LYS A 114 -7.35 3.00 13.01
C LYS A 114 -7.47 4.22 12.10
N LEU A 115 -8.68 4.55 11.65
CA LEU A 115 -8.91 5.79 10.92
C LEU A 115 -8.87 6.98 11.89
N THR A 116 -8.11 8.01 11.53
CA THR A 116 -8.14 9.33 12.18
C THR A 116 -8.51 10.37 11.12
N VAL A 117 -9.57 11.13 11.30
CA VAL A 117 -9.97 12.11 10.28
C VAL A 117 -9.64 13.52 10.71
N TYR A 118 -9.00 14.26 9.80
CA TYR A 118 -8.59 15.65 9.98
C TYR A 118 -9.20 16.51 8.88
N TYR A 119 -10.24 17.27 9.21
CA TYR A 119 -10.77 18.26 8.26
C TYR A 119 -9.81 19.46 8.19
N PRO A 120 -9.29 19.80 7.01
CA PRO A 120 -8.28 20.86 6.87
C PRO A 120 -8.83 22.27 7.10
N SER A 121 -10.16 22.44 7.18
CA SER A 121 -10.74 23.78 7.20
C SER A 121 -10.62 24.49 8.56
N ASN A 122 -10.31 23.79 9.67
CA ASN A 122 -10.50 24.37 11.01
C ASN A 122 -9.37 24.15 12.03
N GLU A 123 -8.26 23.46 11.73
CA GLU A 123 -7.18 23.13 12.70
C GLU A 123 -7.65 22.47 14.03
N GLU A 124 -8.93 22.11 14.16
CA GLU A 124 -9.52 21.47 15.33
C GLU A 124 -9.71 19.97 15.06
N GLN A 125 -9.15 19.12 15.93
CA GLN A 125 -9.39 17.68 15.91
C GLN A 125 -10.87 17.39 16.21
N LEU A 126 -11.62 16.96 15.20
CA LEU A 126 -13.01 16.51 15.40
C LEU A 126 -13.12 15.06 15.91
N THR A 127 -12.02 14.37 16.20
CA THR A 127 -12.06 13.05 16.84
C THR A 127 -12.89 13.05 18.13
N GLN A 128 -13.06 14.19 18.78
CA GLN A 128 -13.83 14.32 20.02
C GLN A 128 -15.35 14.56 19.83
N ASN A 129 -15.82 14.96 18.65
CA ASN A 129 -17.23 15.34 18.41
C ASN A 129 -17.95 14.52 17.33
N ILE A 130 -17.28 13.56 16.68
CA ILE A 130 -17.89 12.70 15.68
C ILE A 130 -18.55 11.50 16.37
N SER A 131 -19.82 11.24 16.09
CA SER A 131 -20.51 10.06 16.62
C SER A 131 -19.92 8.76 16.04
N THR A 132 -20.09 7.65 16.75
CA THR A 132 -19.68 6.31 16.27
C THR A 132 -20.31 5.96 14.91
N TYR A 133 -21.52 6.45 14.64
CA TYR A 133 -22.20 6.24 13.35
C TYR A 133 -21.50 6.99 12.22
N GLU A 134 -21.21 8.27 12.43
CA GLU A 134 -20.51 9.11 11.45
C GLU A 134 -19.11 8.58 11.16
N MET A 135 -18.37 8.17 12.21
CA MET A 135 -17.04 7.57 12.03
C MET A 135 -17.10 6.31 11.15
N LYS A 136 -18.10 5.43 11.34
CA LYS A 136 -18.29 4.25 10.50
C LYS A 136 -18.61 4.59 9.04
N GLN A 137 -19.35 5.67 8.78
CA GLN A 137 -19.62 6.10 7.40
C GLN A 137 -18.34 6.62 6.74
N LEU A 138 -17.55 7.37 7.50
CA LEU A 138 -16.28 7.92 7.08
C LEU A 138 -15.25 6.83 6.76
N GLU A 139 -15.18 5.78 7.58
CA GLU A 139 -14.39 4.58 7.31
C GLU A 139 -14.80 3.94 5.98
N LYS A 140 -16.10 3.81 5.71
CA LYS A 140 -16.59 3.27 4.43
C LYS A 140 -16.23 4.17 3.25
N GLU A 141 -16.31 5.48 3.40
CA GLU A 141 -15.96 6.43 2.34
C GLU A 141 -14.46 6.37 2.02
N VAL A 142 -13.61 6.42 3.03
CA VAL A 142 -12.16 6.27 2.91
C VAL A 142 -11.82 4.93 2.26
N HIS A 143 -12.46 3.86 2.69
CA HIS A 143 -12.26 2.54 2.11
C HIS A 143 -12.66 2.48 0.62
N LYS A 144 -13.77 3.12 0.25
CA LYS A 144 -14.22 3.25 -1.14
C LYS A 144 -13.25 4.08 -1.99
N LEU A 145 -12.64 5.12 -1.42
CA LEU A 145 -11.60 5.92 -2.09
C LEU A 145 -10.35 5.09 -2.32
N LEU A 146 -9.86 4.37 -1.30
CA LEU A 146 -8.73 3.46 -1.43
C LEU A 146 -8.96 2.44 -2.54
N LYS A 147 -10.11 1.76 -2.53
CA LYS A 147 -10.48 0.81 -3.59
C LYS A 147 -10.45 1.44 -4.98
N ARG A 148 -11.05 2.64 -5.13
CA ARG A 148 -11.10 3.34 -6.42
C ARG A 148 -9.71 3.60 -6.99
N VAL A 149 -8.74 3.94 -6.14
CA VAL A 149 -7.37 4.24 -6.58
C VAL A 149 -6.55 2.96 -6.75
N LEU A 150 -6.65 2.01 -5.82
CA LEU A 150 -5.80 0.83 -5.78
C LEU A 150 -6.22 -0.26 -6.77
N ILE A 151 -7.52 -0.49 -6.98
CA ILE A 151 -7.98 -1.58 -7.85
C ILE A 151 -7.39 -1.46 -9.27
N PRO A 152 -7.47 -0.30 -9.95
CA PRO A 152 -6.87 -0.15 -11.29
C PRO A 152 -5.36 -0.43 -11.31
N ILE A 153 -4.64 -0.01 -10.27
CA ILE A 153 -3.19 -0.24 -10.14
C ILE A 153 -2.88 -1.74 -10.00
N LEU A 154 -3.66 -2.43 -9.17
CA LEU A 154 -3.49 -3.86 -8.89
C LEU A 154 -3.90 -4.73 -10.10
N GLU A 155 -4.93 -4.33 -10.86
CA GLU A 155 -5.42 -5.07 -12.02
C GLU A 155 -4.47 -5.01 -13.22
N GLU A 156 -3.82 -3.85 -13.43
CA GLU A 156 -2.83 -3.65 -14.51
C GLU A 156 -1.44 -4.21 -14.17
N SER A 157 -1.29 -4.82 -12.98
CA SER A 157 0.00 -5.36 -12.54
C SER A 157 0.43 -6.59 -13.36
N PRO A 158 1.69 -6.65 -13.84
CA PRO A 158 2.15 -7.76 -14.66
C PRO A 158 2.19 -9.07 -13.87
N LYS A 159 1.92 -10.19 -14.53
CA LYS A 159 1.97 -11.53 -13.91
C LYS A 159 3.41 -12.02 -13.80
N PRO A 160 3.83 -12.59 -12.65
CA PRO A 160 5.16 -13.17 -12.51
C PRO A 160 5.32 -14.43 -13.37
N PRO A 161 6.51 -14.69 -13.94
CA PRO A 161 6.80 -15.93 -14.66
C PRO A 161 6.66 -17.18 -13.79
N ILE A 162 7.05 -17.06 -12.52
CA ILE A 162 6.90 -18.10 -11.50
C ILE A 162 6.11 -17.50 -10.35
N ASN A 163 4.98 -18.13 -10.02
CA ASN A 163 4.12 -17.68 -8.94
C ASN A 163 4.71 -18.08 -7.57
N LEU A 164 5.14 -17.08 -6.80
CA LEU A 164 5.69 -17.23 -5.45
C LEU A 164 4.74 -16.68 -4.37
N GLN A 165 3.42 -16.72 -4.58
CA GLN A 165 2.43 -16.20 -3.63
C GLN A 165 2.61 -16.77 -2.21
N TRP A 166 2.93 -18.06 -2.10
CA TRP A 166 3.18 -18.71 -0.81
C TRP A 166 4.34 -18.04 -0.05
N CYS A 167 5.38 -17.65 -0.77
CA CYS A 167 6.57 -17.03 -0.22
C CYS A 167 6.29 -15.56 0.11
N PHE A 168 5.58 -14.86 -0.77
CA PHE A 168 5.08 -13.51 -0.52
C PHE A 168 4.25 -13.44 0.77
N ASN A 169 3.30 -14.36 0.93
CA ASN A 169 2.44 -14.43 2.13
C ASN A 169 3.26 -14.67 3.41
N LEU A 170 4.37 -15.39 3.33
CA LEU A 170 5.27 -15.63 4.47
C LEU A 170 6.01 -14.35 4.89
N PHE A 171 6.44 -13.52 3.94
CA PHE A 171 7.18 -12.28 4.21
C PHE A 171 6.28 -11.09 4.57
N TYR A 172 5.12 -10.97 3.92
CA TYR A 172 4.29 -9.76 4.00
C TYR A 172 3.02 -9.90 4.86
N TYR A 173 2.81 -11.05 5.50
CA TYR A 173 1.76 -11.31 6.52
C TYR A 173 0.44 -10.53 6.33
N LEU A 174 -0.21 -10.70 5.18
CA LEU A 174 -1.45 -9.99 4.85
C LEU A 174 -2.73 -10.60 5.45
N GLY A 175 -2.62 -11.60 6.33
CA GLY A 175 -3.79 -12.44 6.67
C GLY A 175 -3.74 -13.30 7.93
N ALA A 176 -3.18 -12.84 9.05
CA ALA A 176 -3.56 -13.40 10.35
C ALA A 176 -3.97 -12.30 11.34
N ALA A 177 -5.08 -11.65 11.04
CA ALA A 177 -6.05 -11.30 12.07
C ALA A 177 -7.18 -12.33 11.97
N LYS A 178 -7.09 -13.38 12.77
CA LYS A 178 -8.23 -14.19 13.20
C LYS A 178 -8.32 -14.08 14.71
#